data_AF-A0A0G0Z4M4-F1
#
_entry.id   AF-A0A0G0Z4M4-F1
#
_cell.length_a   1.000
_cell.length_b   1.000
_cell.length_c   1.000
_cell.angle_alpha   90.00
_cell.angle_beta   90.00
_cell.angle_gamma   90.00
#
_symmetry.space_group_name_H-M   'P 1'
#
loop_
_entity.id
_entity.type
_entity.pdbx_description
1 polymer ?
#
loop_
_entity_poly.entity_id
_entity_poly.type
_entity_poly.pdbx_seq_one_letter_code
_entity_poly.pdbx_strand_id
1 'polypeptide(L)'
;MQSIEEDNLISLPKPPFVFGLVKNYAKALSLNSEEVLAIFRREYNLRSGNYLLPPQPLIKSFFHLNGPAILKFSLIFLTFLFLGYLLTQYWQFAQAPVLIVSAPQDLTEVLEAQINVIGRTDPNAKVYVNGQEILVDEKGIFNTVVSLNPGVNVLNIVSRNSQKKETQIKRTVTVKNDH
;
A
#
# COMPACT_ATOMS: atom_id res chain seq x y z
N MET A 1 -16.56 -7.33 -68.52
CA MET A 1 -18.01 -7.18 -68.83
C MET A 1 -18.68 -8.51 -69.20
N GLN A 2 -18.00 -9.65 -69.11
CA GLN A 2 -18.54 -10.94 -69.59
C GLN A 2 -18.91 -11.91 -68.46
N SER A 3 -18.71 -11.52 -67.20
CA SER A 3 -19.00 -12.36 -66.03
C SER A 3 -20.31 -11.98 -65.32
N ILE A 4 -21.13 -11.09 -65.90
CA ILE A 4 -22.46 -10.72 -65.36
C ILE A 4 -23.58 -11.49 -66.09
N GLU A 5 -23.34 -12.04 -67.28
CA GLU A 5 -24.33 -12.79 -68.07
C GLU A 5 -24.44 -14.29 -67.71
N GLU A 6 -23.49 -14.87 -66.97
CA GLU A 6 -23.39 -16.34 -66.79
C GLU A 6 -23.97 -16.90 -65.48
N ASP A 7 -24.69 -16.11 -64.67
CA ASP A 7 -25.34 -16.51 -63.39
C ASP A 7 -24.49 -17.41 -62.45
N ASN A 8 -23.16 -17.34 -62.56
CA ASN A 8 -22.25 -18.19 -61.80
C ASN A 8 -21.77 -17.48 -60.53
N LEU A 9 -22.64 -17.47 -59.52
CA LEU A 9 -22.41 -16.79 -58.24
C LEU A 9 -21.54 -17.58 -57.24
N ILE A 10 -20.90 -18.68 -57.67
CA ILE A 10 -20.20 -19.63 -56.77
C ILE A 10 -18.76 -19.19 -56.41
N SER A 11 -18.22 -18.13 -57.04
CA SER A 11 -16.90 -17.55 -56.68
C SER A 11 -16.97 -16.19 -55.97
N LEU A 12 -18.10 -15.88 -55.32
CA LEU A 12 -18.30 -14.55 -54.74
C LEU A 12 -17.31 -14.25 -53.60
N PRO A 13 -16.62 -13.08 -53.62
CA PRO A 13 -15.83 -12.60 -52.49
C PRO A 13 -16.66 -12.49 -51.21
N LYS A 14 -16.00 -12.36 -50.05
CA LYS A 14 -16.66 -12.29 -48.73
C LYS A 14 -17.85 -11.31 -48.74
N PRO A 15 -19.01 -11.66 -48.13
CA PRO A 15 -20.29 -10.96 -48.29
C PRO A 15 -20.27 -9.41 -48.16
N PRO A 16 -19.51 -8.80 -47.23
CA PRO A 16 -19.49 -7.34 -47.10
C PRO A 16 -19.01 -6.61 -48.36
N PHE A 17 -18.06 -7.20 -49.09
CA PHE A 17 -17.53 -6.61 -50.31
C PHE A 17 -18.55 -6.64 -51.45
N VAL A 18 -19.21 -7.78 -51.65
CA VAL A 18 -20.22 -7.95 -52.70
C VAL A 18 -21.42 -7.04 -52.46
N PHE A 19 -21.88 -6.92 -51.22
CA PHE A 19 -22.95 -6.00 -50.86
C PHE A 19 -22.60 -4.54 -51.15
N GLY A 20 -21.34 -4.15 -50.90
CA GLY A 20 -20.82 -2.83 -51.27
C GLY A 20 -20.86 -2.60 -52.77
N LEU A 21 -20.43 -3.57 -53.57
CA LEU A 21 -20.45 -3.49 -55.03
C LEU A 21 -21.88 -3.35 -55.57
N VAL A 22 -22.81 -4.19 -55.13
CA VAL A 22 -24.22 -4.14 -55.57
C VAL A 22 -24.86 -2.79 -55.21
N LYS A 23 -24.61 -2.30 -53.99
CA LYS A 23 -25.11 -0.98 -53.55
C LYS A 23 -24.57 0.15 -54.43
N ASN A 24 -23.26 0.13 -54.72
CA ASN A 24 -22.62 1.14 -55.55
C ASN A 24 -23.10 1.07 -57.01
N TYR A 25 -23.32 -0.12 -57.55
CA TYR A 25 -23.83 -0.32 -58.91
C TYR A 25 -25.26 0.18 -59.06
N ALA A 26 -26.14 -0.14 -58.10
CA ALA A 26 -27.51 0.37 -58.07
C ALA A 26 -27.53 1.91 -58.01
N LYS A 27 -26.65 2.52 -57.21
CA LYS A 27 -26.52 3.98 -57.14
C LYS A 27 -26.03 4.59 -58.45
N ALA A 28 -25.06 3.95 -59.13
CA ALA A 28 -24.55 4.42 -60.41
C ALA A 28 -25.61 4.39 -61.53
N LEU A 29 -26.58 3.47 -61.43
CA LEU A 29 -27.71 3.36 -62.34
C LEU A 29 -28.94 4.19 -61.91
N SER A 30 -28.80 5.04 -60.89
CA SER A 30 -29.91 5.83 -60.31
C SER A 30 -31.10 4.99 -59.84
N LEU A 31 -30.87 3.73 -59.47
CA LEU A 31 -31.86 2.83 -58.89
C LEU A 31 -31.92 3.01 -57.37
N ASN A 32 -33.00 2.53 -56.76
CA ASN A 32 -33.12 2.49 -55.30
C ASN A 32 -32.12 1.49 -54.71
N SER A 33 -30.96 1.99 -54.29
CA SER A 33 -29.86 1.14 -53.84
C SER A 33 -30.17 0.32 -52.59
N GLU A 34 -31.07 0.78 -51.73
CA GLU A 34 -31.46 0.04 -50.52
C GLU A 34 -32.38 -1.13 -50.86
N GLU A 35 -33.32 -0.92 -51.77
CA GLU A 35 -34.25 -1.96 -52.24
C GLU A 35 -33.52 -3.05 -53.05
N VAL A 36 -32.67 -2.65 -53.99
CA VAL A 36 -31.85 -3.59 -54.77
C VAL A 36 -30.92 -4.40 -53.86
N LEU A 37 -30.31 -3.75 -52.87
CA LEU A 37 -29.46 -4.44 -51.90
C LEU A 37 -30.25 -5.39 -51.00
N ALA A 38 -31.46 -5.02 -50.60
CA ALA A 38 -32.34 -5.89 -49.80
C ALA A 38 -32.75 -7.16 -50.55
N ILE A 39 -33.14 -7.02 -51.83
CA ILE A 39 -33.47 -8.15 -52.70
C ILE A 39 -32.24 -9.06 -52.86
N PHE A 40 -31.07 -8.49 -53.14
CA PHE A 40 -29.84 -9.24 -53.31
C PHE A 40 -29.41 -9.98 -52.03
N ARG A 41 -29.48 -9.33 -50.85
CA ARG A 41 -29.19 -9.97 -49.56
C ARG A 41 -30.12 -11.15 -49.28
N ARG A 42 -31.42 -11.00 -49.59
CA ARG A 42 -32.41 -12.07 -49.44
C ARG A 42 -32.05 -13.28 -50.31
N GLU A 43 -31.78 -13.05 -51.59
CA GLU A 43 -31.41 -14.09 -52.56
C GLU A 43 -30.10 -14.80 -52.16
N TYR A 44 -29.09 -14.02 -51.78
CA TYR A 44 -27.78 -14.53 -51.35
C TYR A 44 -27.89 -15.44 -50.11
N ASN A 45 -28.70 -15.05 -49.12
CA ASN A 45 -28.90 -15.85 -47.90
C ASN A 45 -29.65 -17.15 -48.18
N LEU A 46 -30.66 -17.13 -49.07
CA LEU A 46 -31.42 -18.32 -49.46
C LEU A 46 -30.53 -19.31 -50.22
N ARG A 47 -29.68 -18.83 -51.13
CA ARG A 47 -28.80 -19.68 -51.96
C ARG A 47 -27.53 -20.13 -51.26
N SER A 48 -26.95 -19.31 -50.37
CA SER A 48 -25.71 -19.63 -49.66
C SER A 48 -25.91 -20.62 -48.51
N GLY A 49 -27.16 -20.95 -48.12
CA GLY A 49 -27.47 -21.78 -46.95
C GLY A 49 -27.06 -21.17 -45.60
N ASN A 50 -26.35 -20.04 -45.62
CA ASN A 50 -25.84 -19.33 -44.48
C ASN A 50 -26.85 -18.26 -44.10
N TYR A 51 -27.66 -18.53 -43.08
CA TYR A 51 -28.33 -17.47 -42.34
C TYR A 51 -27.25 -16.50 -41.87
N LEU A 52 -27.18 -15.29 -42.43
CA LEU A 52 -26.34 -14.23 -41.90
C LEU A 52 -26.81 -13.99 -40.47
N LEU A 53 -26.12 -14.60 -39.51
CA LEU A 53 -26.35 -14.37 -38.09
C LEU A 53 -26.31 -12.85 -37.89
N PRO A 54 -27.28 -12.27 -37.15
CA PRO A 54 -27.23 -10.85 -36.83
C PRO A 54 -25.84 -10.54 -36.26
N PRO A 55 -25.23 -9.39 -36.64
CA PRO A 55 -23.89 -9.06 -36.17
C PRO A 55 -23.89 -9.14 -34.65
N GLN A 56 -23.15 -10.11 -34.10
CA GLN A 56 -23.03 -10.26 -32.66
C GLN A 56 -22.43 -8.95 -32.13
N PRO A 57 -22.94 -8.39 -31.02
CA PRO A 57 -22.35 -7.20 -30.45
C PRO A 57 -20.87 -7.50 -30.20
N LEU A 58 -20.00 -6.65 -30.75
CA LEU A 58 -18.59 -6.67 -30.41
C LEU A 58 -18.52 -6.42 -28.91
N ILE A 59 -18.39 -7.48 -28.11
CA ILE A 59 -18.04 -7.39 -26.70
C ILE A 59 -16.63 -6.83 -26.69
N LYS A 60 -16.52 -5.49 -26.72
CA LYS A 60 -15.24 -4.82 -26.54
C LYS A 60 -14.79 -5.16 -25.13
N SER A 61 -13.73 -5.95 -25.04
CA SER A 61 -13.03 -6.20 -23.80
C SER A 61 -12.65 -4.85 -23.19
N PHE A 62 -13.15 -4.55 -22.00
CA PHE A 62 -12.77 -3.34 -21.26
C PHE A 62 -11.31 -3.38 -20.78
N PHE A 63 -10.64 -4.55 -20.85
CA PHE A 63 -9.26 -4.73 -20.43
C PHE A 63 -8.34 -4.89 -21.63
N HIS A 64 -8.08 -3.78 -22.32
CA HIS A 64 -6.88 -3.64 -23.13
C HIS A 64 -5.81 -2.99 -22.25
N LEU A 65 -5.01 -3.81 -21.56
CA LEU A 65 -3.84 -3.29 -20.85
C LEU A 65 -2.85 -2.74 -21.89
N ASN A 66 -2.95 -1.44 -22.16
CA ASN A 66 -1.99 -0.74 -22.99
C ASN A 66 -0.65 -0.71 -22.25
N GLY A 67 0.46 -1.05 -22.92
CA GLY A 67 1.82 -0.99 -22.37
C GLY A 67 2.12 0.23 -21.48
N PRO A 68 1.78 1.48 -21.88
CA PRO A 68 2.03 2.66 -21.04
C PRO A 68 1.17 2.74 -19.77
N ALA A 69 0.00 2.08 -19.72
CA ALA A 69 -0.82 2.03 -18.50
C ALA A 69 -0.20 1.09 -17.47
N ILE A 70 0.28 -0.09 -17.89
CA ILE A 70 0.99 -1.03 -17.01
C ILE A 70 2.19 -0.36 -16.34
N LEU A 71 2.97 0.40 -17.11
CA LEU A 71 4.13 1.13 -16.58
C LEU A 71 3.75 2.16 -15.52
N LYS A 72 2.67 2.93 -15.73
CA LYS A 72 2.18 3.91 -14.74
C LYS A 72 1.69 3.23 -13.46
N PHE A 73 0.90 2.17 -13.57
CA PHE A 73 0.43 1.42 -12.40
C PHE A 73 1.60 0.76 -11.65
N SER A 74 2.58 0.23 -12.37
CA SER A 74 3.80 -0.32 -11.78
C SER A 74 4.59 0.75 -11.02
N LEU A 75 4.78 1.94 -11.59
CA LEU A 75 5.47 3.05 -10.93
C LEU A 75 4.74 3.52 -9.67
N ILE A 76 3.41 3.65 -9.74
CA ILE A 76 2.57 4.02 -8.60
C ILE A 76 2.67 2.95 -7.51
N PHE A 77 2.56 1.67 -7.87
CA PHE A 77 2.67 0.56 -6.94
C PHE A 77 4.04 0.53 -6.25
N LEU A 78 5.13 0.73 -7.01
CA LEU A 78 6.49 0.76 -6.48
C LEU A 78 6.71 1.97 -5.55
N THR A 79 6.08 3.11 -5.89
CA THR A 79 6.06 4.30 -5.03
C THR A 79 5.33 4.02 -3.72
N PHE A 80 4.16 3.39 -3.75
CA PHE A 80 3.42 3.03 -2.54
C PHE A 80 4.15 1.97 -1.70
N LEU A 81 4.82 1.00 -2.32
CA LEU A 81 5.68 0.05 -1.62
C LEU A 81 6.84 0.76 -0.91
N PHE A 82 7.51 1.67 -1.61
CA PHE A 82 8.60 2.45 -1.03
C PHE A 82 8.13 3.35 0.12
N LEU A 83 7.00 4.05 -0.05
CA LEU A 83 6.39 4.85 1.01
C LEU A 83 5.94 3.98 2.20
N GLY A 84 5.32 2.84 1.93
CA GLY A 84 4.91 1.88 2.95
C GLY A 84 6.12 1.39 3.76
N TYR A 85 7.23 1.09 3.10
CA TYR A 85 8.49 0.72 3.75
C TYR A 85 9.08 1.87 4.59
N LEU A 86 9.06 3.11 4.09
CA LEU A 86 9.52 4.26 4.88
C LEU A 86 8.64 4.50 6.11
N LEU A 87 7.33 4.31 5.98
CA LEU A 87 6.41 4.42 7.11
C LEU A 87 6.69 3.35 8.16
N THR A 88 6.86 2.08 7.78
CA THR A 88 7.20 1.03 8.76
C THR A 88 8.51 1.34 9.48
N GLN A 89 9.53 1.82 8.75
CA GLN A 89 10.81 2.23 9.32
C GLN A 89 10.64 3.40 10.31
N TYR A 90 9.90 4.45 9.93
CA TYR A 90 9.69 5.62 10.77
C TYR A 90 9.04 5.26 12.12
N TRP A 91 8.05 4.36 12.08
CA TRP A 91 7.32 3.97 13.29
C TRP A 91 8.17 3.15 14.25
N GLN A 92 9.19 2.43 13.79
CA GLN A 92 10.13 1.72 14.65
C GLN A 92 11.03 2.68 15.46
N PHE A 93 11.48 3.79 14.87
CA PHE A 93 12.30 4.79 15.58
C PHE A 93 11.48 5.80 16.41
N ALA A 94 10.16 5.83 16.23
CA ALA A 94 9.27 6.77 16.91
C ALA A 94 8.73 6.26 18.27
N GLN A 95 9.16 5.10 18.75
CA GLN A 95 8.68 4.51 20.01
C GLN A 95 9.47 5.03 21.22
N ALA A 96 8.84 5.00 22.40
CA ALA A 96 9.51 5.35 23.65
C ALA A 96 10.59 4.31 23.99
N PRO A 97 11.72 4.74 24.59
CA PRO A 97 12.82 3.83 24.88
C PRO A 97 12.43 2.83 25.97
N VAL A 98 12.97 1.62 25.91
CA VAL A 98 12.77 0.64 26.99
C VAL A 98 13.44 1.17 28.27
N LEU A 99 12.80 0.96 29.42
CA LEU A 99 13.37 1.30 30.73
C LEU A 99 13.08 0.15 31.71
N ILE A 100 14.14 -0.41 32.27
CA ILE A 100 14.09 -1.46 33.29
C ILE A 100 14.90 -0.98 34.49
N VAL A 101 14.27 -0.91 35.66
CA VAL A 101 14.94 -0.54 36.92
C VAL A 101 15.11 -1.79 37.76
N SER A 102 16.35 -2.25 37.90
CA SER A 102 16.74 -3.44 38.67
C SER A 102 16.82 -3.16 40.16
N ALA A 103 17.31 -1.97 40.54
CA ALA A 103 17.35 -1.50 41.92
C ALA A 103 17.13 0.02 41.97
N PRO A 104 16.50 0.56 43.02
CA PRO A 104 15.78 -0.18 44.06
C PRO A 104 14.47 -0.80 43.55
N GLN A 105 13.96 -1.80 44.27
CA GLN A 105 12.60 -2.27 44.07
C GLN A 105 11.60 -1.24 44.61
N ASP A 106 10.33 -1.35 44.22
CA ASP A 106 9.33 -0.44 44.76
C ASP A 106 9.09 -0.74 46.24
N LEU A 107 8.81 0.30 47.03
CA LEU A 107 8.59 0.24 48.49
C LEU A 107 9.80 -0.32 49.26
N THR A 108 11.02 -0.05 48.80
CA THR A 108 12.24 -0.48 49.51
C THR A 108 12.43 0.34 50.78
N GLU A 109 12.83 -0.31 51.87
CA GLU A 109 13.22 0.36 53.12
C GLU A 109 14.73 0.30 53.30
N VAL A 110 15.34 1.42 53.67
CA VAL A 110 16.80 1.53 53.89
C VAL A 110 17.08 2.30 55.17
N LEU A 111 18.24 2.04 55.76
CA LEU A 111 18.77 2.83 56.90
C LEU A 111 19.68 3.97 56.42
N GLU A 112 20.30 3.79 55.26
CA GLU A 112 21.23 4.76 54.69
C GLU A 112 20.51 5.91 53.97
N ALA A 113 21.04 7.12 54.07
CA ALA A 113 20.54 8.30 53.35
C ALA A 113 20.98 8.36 51.88
N GLN A 114 21.42 7.24 51.31
CA GLN A 114 21.84 7.11 49.92
C GLN A 114 21.38 5.76 49.38
N ILE A 115 21.07 5.70 48.09
CA ILE A 115 20.70 4.46 47.43
C ILE A 115 21.21 4.40 46.00
N ASN A 116 21.59 3.21 45.55
CA ASN A 116 21.96 2.95 44.17
C ASN A 116 20.72 2.73 43.30
N VAL A 117 20.62 3.51 42.23
CA VAL A 117 19.64 3.35 41.17
C VAL A 117 20.33 2.68 39.99
N ILE A 118 20.00 1.42 39.76
CA ILE A 118 20.61 0.54 38.77
C ILE A 118 19.54 0.06 37.81
N GLY A 119 19.85 0.12 36.51
CA GLY A 119 18.94 -0.38 35.50
C GLY A 119 19.53 -0.38 34.11
N ARG A 120 18.64 -0.60 33.16
CA ARG A 120 18.95 -0.65 31.73
C ARG A 120 17.92 0.12 30.93
N THR A 121 18.40 0.78 29.89
CA THR A 121 17.59 1.42 28.86
C THR A 121 18.15 1.09 27.47
N ASP A 122 17.61 1.72 26.42
CA ASP A 122 18.19 1.64 25.09
C ASP A 122 19.52 2.41 25.05
N PRO A 123 20.58 1.88 24.40
CA PRO A 123 21.91 2.51 24.39
C PRO A 123 21.96 3.97 23.92
N ASN A 124 20.98 4.40 23.11
CA ASN A 124 20.90 5.75 22.56
C ASN A 124 19.95 6.67 23.35
N ALA A 125 19.40 6.20 24.48
CA ALA A 125 18.49 6.97 25.31
C ALA A 125 19.21 7.67 26.46
N LYS A 126 18.67 8.82 26.87
CA LYS A 126 19.12 9.57 28.04
C LYS A 126 18.27 9.19 29.24
N VAL A 127 18.90 8.94 30.38
CA VAL A 127 18.19 8.64 31.63
C VAL A 127 18.25 9.83 32.57
N TYR A 128 17.13 10.10 33.21
CA TYR A 128 16.96 11.14 34.21
C TYR A 128 16.47 10.52 35.51
N VAL A 129 17.09 10.87 36.63
CA VAL A 129 16.63 10.50 37.97
C VAL A 129 16.31 11.78 38.73
N ASN A 130 15.07 11.91 39.18
CA ASN A 130 14.55 13.15 39.81
C ASN A 130 14.78 14.42 38.96
N GLY A 131 14.78 14.25 37.63
CA GLY A 131 15.01 15.34 36.67
C GLY A 131 16.48 15.62 36.34
N GLN A 132 17.43 15.00 37.04
CA GLN A 132 18.86 15.12 36.75
C GLN A 132 19.30 14.05 35.73
N GLU A 133 19.97 14.45 34.65
CA GLU A 133 20.53 13.53 33.65
C GLU A 133 21.68 12.71 34.27
N ILE A 134 21.68 11.40 34.02
CA ILE A 134 22.72 10.48 34.47
C ILE A 134 23.41 9.82 33.27
N LEU A 135 24.62 9.33 33.50
CA LEU A 135 25.38 8.64 32.47
C LEU A 135 24.83 7.23 32.23
N VAL A 136 24.75 6.86 30.96
CA VAL A 136 24.38 5.54 30.47
C VAL A 136 25.57 5.02 29.68
N ASP A 137 25.95 3.76 29.87
CA ASP A 137 27.05 3.14 29.13
C ASP A 137 26.63 2.72 27.71
N GLU A 138 27.59 2.26 26.91
CA GLU A 138 27.36 1.79 25.54
C GLU A 138 26.42 0.57 25.44
N LYS A 139 26.22 -0.15 26.55
CA LYS A 139 25.31 -1.30 26.64
C LYS A 139 23.90 -0.89 27.12
N GLY A 140 23.67 0.40 27.37
CA GLY A 140 22.42 0.93 27.90
C GLY A 140 22.27 0.76 29.41
N ILE A 141 23.32 0.40 30.14
CA ILE A 141 23.30 0.19 31.59
C ILE A 141 23.59 1.52 32.29
N PHE A 142 22.86 1.80 33.35
CA PHE A 142 23.10 2.94 34.22
C PHE A 142 23.21 2.52 35.67
N ASN A 143 24.07 3.22 36.41
CA ASN A 143 24.24 3.07 37.85
C ASN A 143 24.57 4.45 38.43
N THR A 144 23.73 4.96 39.31
CA THR A 144 23.96 6.23 40.00
C THR A 144 23.60 6.10 41.47
N VAL A 145 24.31 6.82 42.32
CA VAL A 145 23.93 7.02 43.72
C VAL A 145 22.99 8.21 43.79
N VAL A 146 21.90 8.09 44.55
CA VAL A 146 20.96 9.18 44.83
C VAL A 146 20.85 9.39 46.33
N SER A 147 20.95 10.64 46.77
CA SER A 147 20.72 11.00 48.17
C SER A 147 19.23 10.99 48.50
N LEU A 148 18.89 10.48 49.68
CA LEU A 148 17.55 10.35 50.21
C LEU A 148 17.39 11.25 51.44
N ASN A 149 16.20 11.81 51.61
CA ASN A 149 15.81 12.49 52.83
C ASN A 149 15.25 11.48 53.85
N PRO A 150 15.29 11.76 55.15
CA PRO A 150 14.58 10.95 56.14
C PRO A 150 13.09 10.79 55.80
N GLY A 151 12.55 9.57 55.96
CA GLY A 151 11.17 9.25 55.60
C GLY A 151 10.99 8.81 54.14
N VAL A 152 9.82 9.12 53.55
CA VAL A 152 9.42 8.62 52.23
C VAL A 152 10.02 9.47 51.11
N ASN A 153 10.73 8.81 50.19
CA ASN A 153 11.30 9.40 48.98
C ASN A 153 10.69 8.75 47.75
N VAL A 154 10.28 9.56 46.78
CA VAL A 154 9.82 9.06 45.48
C VAL A 154 10.89 9.34 44.44
N LEU A 155 11.55 8.28 43.98
CA LEU A 155 12.51 8.34 42.89
C LEU A 155 11.75 8.29 41.56
N ASN A 156 11.92 9.33 40.76
CA ASN A 156 11.37 9.40 39.42
C ASN A 156 12.44 9.09 38.38
N ILE A 157 12.39 7.91 37.76
CA ILE A 157 13.34 7.47 36.73
C ILE A 157 12.66 7.60 35.37
N VAL A 158 13.25 8.38 34.47
CA VAL A 158 12.73 8.63 33.12
C VAL A 158 13.81 8.29 32.11
N SER A 159 13.47 7.48 31.11
CA SER A 159 14.31 7.33 29.91
C SER A 159 13.68 8.09 28.75
N ARG A 160 14.49 8.84 28.00
CA ARG A 160 14.08 9.69 26.88
C ARG A 160 14.97 9.44 25.66
N ASN A 161 14.36 9.20 24.50
CA ASN A 161 15.09 9.07 23.23
C ASN A 161 15.30 10.42 22.51
N SER A 162 15.99 10.40 21.36
CA SER A 162 16.25 11.60 20.55
C SER A 162 14.98 12.30 20.02
N GLN A 163 13.88 11.57 19.92
CA GLN A 163 12.57 12.02 19.45
C GLN A 163 11.68 12.53 20.59
N LYS A 164 12.25 12.71 21.80
CA LYS A 164 11.55 13.17 23.02
C LYS A 164 10.42 12.23 23.47
N LYS A 165 10.45 10.96 23.09
CA LYS A 165 9.55 9.94 23.63
C LYS A 165 10.13 9.43 24.93
N GLU A 166 9.26 9.17 25.89
CA GLU A 166 9.65 8.89 27.27
C GLU A 166 8.98 7.65 27.83
N THR A 167 9.73 6.91 28.64
CA THR A 167 9.23 5.86 29.53
C THR A 167 9.61 6.24 30.95
N GLN A 168 8.64 6.17 31.87
CA GLN A 168 8.81 6.62 33.25
C GLN A 168 8.49 5.48 34.22
N ILE A 169 9.35 5.30 35.22
CA ILE A 169 9.15 4.38 36.34
C ILE A 169 9.36 5.16 37.64
N LYS A 170 8.42 5.02 38.57
CA LYS A 170 8.54 5.57 39.93
C LYS A 170 8.90 4.46 40.90
N ARG A 171 9.83 4.74 41.82
CA ARG A 171 10.19 3.85 42.92
C ARG A 171 10.06 4.61 44.23
N THR A 172 9.31 4.06 45.16
CA THR A 172 9.17 4.60 46.52
C THR A 172 10.21 3.95 47.42
N VAL A 173 10.98 4.76 48.15
CA VAL A 173 12.00 4.31 49.09
C VAL A 173 11.80 5.02 50.42
N THR A 174 11.77 4.27 51.52
CA THR A 174 11.60 4.83 52.87
C THR A 174 12.91 4.71 53.63
N VAL A 175 13.45 5.85 54.08
CA VAL A 175 14.60 5.89 54.99
C VAL A 175 14.08 5.79 56.42
N LYS A 176 14.41 4.69 57.11
CA LYS A 176 14.10 4.51 58.53
C LYS A 176 15.16 5.21 59.38
N ASN A 177 14.71 6.03 60.33
CA ASN A 177 15.58 6.51 61.40
C ASN A 177 15.71 5.39 62.43
N ASP A 178 16.91 4.85 62.63
CA ASP A 178 17.19 4.10 63.85
C ASP A 178 17.20 5.07 65.03
N HIS A 179 16.37 4.76 66.04
CA HIS A 179 16.37 5.40 67.36
C HIS A 179 17.14 4.52 68.34
#